data_AF-A0A7G1P6W9-F1
#
_entry.id   AF-A0A7G1P6W9-F1
#
_cell.length_a   1.000
_cell.length_b   1.000
_cell.length_c   1.000
_cell.angle_alpha   90.00
_cell.angle_beta   90.00
_cell.angle_gamma   90.00
#
_symmetry.space_group_name_H-M   'P 1'
#
loop_
_entity.id
_entity.type
_entity.pdbx_description
1 polymer ?
#
loop_
_entity_poly.entity_id
_entity_poly.type
_entity_poly.pdbx_seq_one_letter_code
_entity_poly.pdbx_strand_id
1 'polypeptide(L)'
;MDVKPGEDPQSMPTGTESPRPEPTQSKPTGEADPDPQEEYVEAIDSARKSLFEGSLTHSGLTDAELKSGTTYKFVVTVSGDWRLNADGSKGASVPAGGDIGVKLQCSGENSSCKALSTERQPVLKRTDQATWRWEVSPQKEGRLKLSLRVTAYFRDSDSVLVEQSPFRRTVRVVAVPEDSGGEGFEWIGGIWNGIVKFASELGIILSVIVTVPAAILALKARGRSSA
;
A
#
# COMPACT_ATOMS: atom_id res chain seq x y z
N MET A 1 -41.85 -1.77 35.41
CA MET A 1 -41.20 -1.48 34.11
C MET A 1 -42.27 -0.89 33.24
N ASP A 2 -42.36 0.43 33.33
CA ASP A 2 -43.48 1.26 32.91
C ASP A 2 -43.46 1.49 31.40
N VAL A 3 -44.58 1.19 30.76
CA VAL A 3 -44.87 1.49 29.36
C VAL A 3 -45.44 2.90 29.31
N LYS A 4 -44.81 3.80 28.56
CA LYS A 4 -45.27 5.17 28.34
C LYS A 4 -45.81 5.29 26.90
N PRO A 5 -47.13 5.48 26.70
CA PRO A 5 -47.71 5.86 25.41
C PRO A 5 -47.84 7.39 25.33
N GLY A 6 -47.63 7.94 24.13
CA GLY A 6 -47.80 9.37 23.86
C GLY A 6 -47.73 9.68 22.38
N GLU A 7 -48.89 9.62 21.72
CA GLU A 7 -49.21 10.37 20.50
C GLU A 7 -49.04 11.88 20.73
N ASP A 8 -48.51 12.61 19.74
CA ASP A 8 -49.36 13.57 19.01
C ASP A 8 -48.68 14.08 17.72
N PRO A 9 -49.45 14.31 16.64
CA PRO A 9 -48.98 14.79 15.35
C PRO A 9 -48.96 16.33 15.29
N GLN A 10 -47.78 16.93 15.12
CA GLN A 10 -47.67 18.37 14.89
C GLN A 10 -47.62 18.72 13.39
N SER A 11 -48.77 19.20 12.93
CA SER A 11 -48.96 20.50 12.27
C SER A 11 -48.06 20.86 11.08
N MET A 12 -48.65 20.73 9.88
CA MET A 12 -48.22 21.38 8.64
C MET A 12 -48.47 22.90 8.71
N PRO A 13 -47.49 23.75 8.40
CA PRO A 13 -47.75 25.18 8.17
C PRO A 13 -48.24 25.43 6.73
N THR A 14 -49.38 26.10 6.68
CA THR A 14 -50.04 26.70 5.52
C THR A 14 -49.21 27.85 4.93
N GLY A 15 -48.94 27.78 3.63
CA GLY A 15 -48.96 28.90 2.67
C GLY A 15 -48.12 30.16 2.94
N THR A 16 -47.03 30.30 2.19
CA THR A 16 -46.62 31.60 1.64
C THR A 16 -46.52 31.46 0.13
N GLU A 17 -47.53 32.00 -0.55
CA GLU A 17 -47.61 32.15 -2.00
C GLU A 17 -46.50 33.12 -2.45
N SER A 18 -45.48 32.57 -3.12
CA SER A 18 -44.37 33.34 -3.68
C SER A 18 -44.82 33.98 -5.00
N PRO A 19 -44.51 35.26 -5.27
CA PRO A 19 -44.98 35.96 -6.45
C PRO A 19 -44.52 35.28 -7.75
N ARG A 20 -45.49 35.02 -8.62
CA ARG A 20 -45.33 34.47 -9.97
C ARG A 20 -44.34 35.34 -10.77
N PRO A 21 -43.16 34.81 -11.17
CA PRO A 21 -42.30 35.54 -12.09
C PRO A 21 -42.98 35.66 -13.45
N GLU A 22 -42.91 36.86 -14.04
CA GLU A 22 -43.29 37.12 -15.42
C GLU A 22 -42.59 36.15 -16.39
N PRO A 23 -43.22 35.78 -17.52
CA PRO A 23 -42.56 34.97 -18.54
C PRO A 23 -41.47 35.80 -19.21
N THR A 24 -40.25 35.69 -18.69
CA THR A 24 -39.07 36.23 -19.37
C THR A 24 -38.94 35.53 -20.71
N GLN A 25 -39.08 36.34 -21.77
CA GLN A 25 -38.82 36.02 -23.16
C GLN A 25 -37.61 35.09 -23.31
N SER A 26 -37.86 33.94 -23.93
CA SER A 26 -36.88 32.99 -24.42
C SER A 26 -35.90 33.69 -25.36
N LYS A 27 -34.66 33.85 -24.91
CA LYS A 27 -33.52 34.19 -25.77
C LYS A 27 -33.16 32.95 -26.59
N PRO A 28 -33.25 32.96 -27.93
CA PRO A 28 -32.77 31.87 -28.75
C PRO A 28 -31.28 32.09 -29.03
N THR A 29 -30.42 31.29 -28.41
CA THR A 29 -29.06 31.05 -28.93
C THR A 29 -28.70 29.64 -28.50
N GLY A 30 -29.02 28.69 -29.38
CA GLY A 30 -28.75 27.27 -29.19
C GLY A 30 -27.26 26.99 -29.29
N GLU A 31 -26.66 26.76 -28.14
CA GLU A 31 -25.60 25.77 -27.98
C GLU A 31 -26.22 24.82 -26.94
N ALA A 32 -26.61 23.62 -27.37
CA ALA A 32 -27.13 22.64 -26.43
C ALA A 32 -26.01 22.38 -25.42
N ASP A 33 -26.27 22.55 -24.12
CA ASP A 33 -25.30 22.17 -23.10
C ASP A 33 -24.88 20.73 -23.36
N PRO A 34 -23.56 20.44 -23.41
CA PRO A 34 -23.06 19.10 -23.68
C PRO A 34 -23.64 18.11 -22.68
N ASP A 35 -23.97 16.90 -23.14
CA ASP A 35 -24.47 15.83 -22.29
C ASP A 35 -23.39 15.47 -21.26
N PRO A 36 -23.62 15.65 -19.94
CA PRO A 36 -22.62 15.35 -18.91
C PRO A 36 -22.13 13.90 -18.95
N GLN A 37 -22.94 12.97 -19.47
CA GLN A 37 -22.53 11.59 -19.64
C GLN A 37 -21.52 11.42 -20.77
N GLU A 38 -21.69 12.14 -21.88
CA GLU A 38 -20.76 12.15 -23.00
C GLU A 38 -19.41 12.71 -22.56
N GLU A 39 -19.41 13.85 -21.86
CA GLU A 39 -18.19 14.44 -21.30
C GLU A 39 -17.45 13.48 -20.35
N TYR A 40 -18.19 12.76 -19.51
CA TYR A 40 -17.61 11.79 -18.59
C TYR A 40 -16.96 10.60 -19.33
N VAL A 41 -17.63 10.06 -20.35
CA VAL A 41 -17.08 8.98 -21.17
C VAL A 41 -15.82 9.43 -21.90
N GLU A 42 -15.84 10.62 -22.51
CA GLU A 42 -14.67 11.21 -23.16
C GLU A 42 -13.51 11.43 -22.18
N ALA A 43 -13.81 11.88 -20.95
CA ALA A 43 -12.81 12.07 -19.90
C ALA A 43 -12.15 10.73 -19.49
N ILE A 44 -12.93 9.65 -19.36
CA ILE A 44 -12.40 8.31 -19.06
C ILE A 44 -11.53 7.81 -20.20
N ASP A 45 -11.96 7.97 -21.45
CA ASP A 45 -11.20 7.52 -22.61
C ASP A 45 -9.91 8.31 -22.82
N SER A 46 -9.97 9.63 -22.59
CA SER A 46 -8.77 10.48 -22.56
C SER A 46 -7.82 10.04 -21.44
N ALA A 47 -8.33 9.76 -20.24
CA ALA A 47 -7.52 9.27 -19.13
C ALA A 47 -6.84 7.93 -19.43
N ARG A 48 -7.56 6.96 -20.02
CA ARG A 48 -6.98 5.68 -20.46
C ARG A 48 -5.83 5.87 -21.46
N LYS A 49 -5.98 6.79 -22.43
CA LYS A 49 -4.94 7.11 -23.42
C LYS A 49 -3.74 7.83 -22.81
N SER A 50 -3.94 8.54 -21.69
CA SER A 50 -2.87 9.22 -20.95
C SER A 50 -2.03 8.31 -20.06
N LEU A 51 -2.50 7.07 -19.80
CA LEU A 51 -1.73 6.10 -19.06
C LEU A 51 -0.41 5.78 -19.78
N PHE A 52 0.64 5.58 -19.00
CA PHE A 52 1.95 5.20 -19.49
C PHE A 52 2.46 3.96 -18.76
N GLU A 53 3.49 3.36 -19.33
CA GLU A 53 4.16 2.20 -18.75
C GLU A 53 5.06 2.64 -17.59
N GLY A 54 4.71 2.18 -16.39
CA GLY A 54 5.53 2.25 -15.18
C GLY A 54 6.23 0.92 -14.89
N SER A 55 6.86 0.85 -13.72
CA SER A 55 7.60 -0.33 -13.26
C SER A 55 7.20 -0.72 -11.84
N LEU A 56 6.97 -1.99 -11.62
CA LEU A 56 6.67 -2.59 -10.32
C LEU A 56 7.86 -3.42 -9.84
N THR A 57 8.31 -3.12 -8.64
CA THR A 57 9.31 -3.91 -7.92
C THR A 57 8.75 -4.37 -6.58
N HIS A 58 9.29 -5.46 -6.05
CA HIS A 58 8.87 -5.98 -4.76
C HIS A 58 10.08 -6.46 -3.95
N SER A 59 10.01 -6.29 -2.64
CA SER A 59 11.02 -6.80 -1.71
C SER A 59 10.37 -7.50 -0.51
N GLY A 60 11.16 -8.31 0.19
CA GLY A 60 10.78 -8.88 1.49
C GLY A 60 10.33 -10.34 1.49
N LEU A 61 10.03 -10.93 0.33
CA LEU A 61 9.76 -12.38 0.20
C LEU A 61 10.62 -12.94 -0.92
N THR A 62 11.85 -13.31 -0.59
CA THR A 62 12.78 -13.99 -1.53
C THR A 62 12.35 -15.46 -1.70
N ASP A 63 13.01 -16.21 -2.58
CA ASP A 63 12.80 -17.67 -2.66
C ASP A 63 13.33 -18.42 -1.42
N ALA A 64 13.82 -17.68 -0.41
CA ALA A 64 14.13 -18.25 0.89
C ALA A 64 12.85 -18.77 1.56
N GLU A 65 12.98 -19.92 2.23
CA GLU A 65 11.87 -20.58 2.91
C GLU A 65 11.35 -19.68 4.06
N LEU A 66 10.05 -19.36 4.02
CA LEU A 66 9.39 -18.66 5.12
C LEU A 66 9.19 -19.63 6.28
N LYS A 67 9.19 -19.12 7.51
CA LYS A 67 8.96 -19.92 8.71
C LYS A 67 7.53 -19.75 9.19
N SER A 68 6.87 -20.85 9.54
CA SER A 68 5.54 -20.83 10.15
C SER A 68 5.56 -20.05 11.47
N GLY A 69 4.51 -19.26 11.73
CA GLY A 69 4.38 -18.44 12.93
C GLY A 69 5.22 -17.16 12.93
N THR A 70 6.01 -16.91 11.88
CA THR A 70 6.83 -15.69 11.75
C THR A 70 6.14 -14.66 10.85
N THR A 71 6.15 -13.39 11.25
CA THR A 71 5.60 -12.28 10.44
C THR A 71 6.69 -11.65 9.58
N TYR A 72 6.41 -11.47 8.30
CA TYR A 72 7.32 -10.89 7.32
C TYR A 72 6.76 -9.58 6.77
N LYS A 73 7.64 -8.63 6.45
CA LYS A 73 7.26 -7.40 5.72
C LYS A 73 7.38 -7.65 4.22
N PHE A 74 6.31 -7.41 3.49
CA PHE A 74 6.30 -7.40 2.03
C PHE A 74 6.08 -5.98 1.54
N VAL A 75 6.96 -5.51 0.67
CA VAL A 75 6.93 -4.14 0.15
C VAL A 75 6.84 -4.20 -1.36
N VAL A 76 5.90 -3.46 -1.93
CA VAL A 76 5.77 -3.26 -3.37
C VAL A 76 5.93 -1.78 -3.66
N THR A 77 6.68 -1.47 -4.70
CA THR A 77 6.87 -0.11 -5.18
C THR A 77 6.46 -0.04 -6.64
N VAL A 78 5.60 0.91 -6.97
CA VAL A 78 5.27 1.28 -8.35
C VAL A 78 5.92 2.61 -8.66
N SER A 79 6.75 2.63 -9.68
CA SER A 79 7.48 3.78 -10.18
C SER A 79 6.95 4.19 -11.54
N GLY A 80 6.90 5.49 -11.83
CA GLY A 80 6.51 5.99 -13.14
C GLY A 80 7.53 5.73 -14.25
N ASP A 81 8.78 5.42 -13.90
CA ASP A 81 9.86 4.98 -14.79
C ASP A 81 10.70 3.94 -14.06
N TRP A 82 11.18 2.93 -14.79
CA TRP A 82 12.01 1.86 -14.23
C TRP A 82 13.34 2.38 -13.66
N ARG A 83 13.86 3.51 -14.15
CA ARG A 83 15.10 4.13 -13.66
C ARG A 83 14.99 4.66 -12.23
N LEU A 84 13.78 4.78 -11.69
CA LEU A 84 13.53 5.19 -10.32
C LEU A 84 13.51 4.02 -9.33
N ASN A 85 13.65 2.79 -9.83
CA ASN A 85 13.70 1.64 -8.96
C ASN A 85 15.00 1.68 -8.14
N ALA A 86 14.90 1.44 -6.83
CA ALA A 86 16.02 1.55 -5.90
C ALA A 86 17.18 0.61 -6.25
N ASP A 87 16.89 -0.53 -6.90
CA ASP A 87 17.87 -1.52 -7.34
C ASP A 87 18.29 -1.37 -8.82
N GLY A 88 17.79 -0.33 -9.51
CA GLY A 88 18.00 -0.13 -10.95
C GLY A 88 17.42 -1.23 -11.84
N SER A 89 16.64 -2.16 -11.29
CA SER A 89 16.04 -3.25 -12.06
C SER A 89 14.92 -2.73 -12.94
N LYS A 90 14.62 -3.43 -14.04
CA LYS A 90 13.49 -3.04 -14.90
C LYS A 90 12.11 -3.32 -14.29
N GLY A 91 12.03 -4.11 -13.21
CA GLY A 91 10.77 -4.53 -12.59
C GLY A 91 9.80 -5.21 -13.57
N ALA A 92 8.58 -5.46 -13.11
CA ALA A 92 7.47 -5.82 -13.99
C ALA A 92 6.81 -4.56 -14.56
N SER A 93 6.44 -4.58 -15.83
CA SER A 93 5.69 -3.50 -16.48
C SER A 93 4.28 -3.38 -15.91
N VAL A 94 3.82 -2.18 -15.56
CA VAL A 94 2.47 -1.92 -15.02
C VAL A 94 1.89 -0.60 -15.55
N PRO A 95 0.56 -0.45 -15.68
CA PRO A 95 -0.03 0.84 -16.07
C PRO A 95 0.10 1.88 -14.94
N ALA A 96 0.56 3.08 -15.30
CA ALA A 96 0.71 4.25 -14.44
C ALA A 96 0.12 5.51 -15.11
N GLY A 97 0.11 6.65 -14.42
CA GLY A 97 -0.49 7.90 -14.92
C GLY A 97 -1.85 8.24 -14.30
N GLY A 98 -2.11 7.76 -13.09
CA GLY A 98 -3.35 7.97 -12.35
C GLY A 98 -3.22 7.55 -10.90
N ASP A 99 -4.34 7.37 -10.21
CA ASP A 99 -4.35 6.76 -8.89
C ASP A 99 -4.18 5.25 -9.02
N ILE A 100 -3.12 4.72 -8.43
CA ILE A 100 -2.76 3.32 -8.53
C ILE A 100 -3.23 2.63 -7.26
N GLY A 101 -4.03 1.57 -7.42
CA GLY A 101 -4.37 0.66 -6.34
C GLY A 101 -3.55 -0.61 -6.44
N VAL A 102 -2.96 -1.03 -5.32
CA VAL A 102 -2.26 -2.31 -5.22
C VAL A 102 -2.89 -3.13 -4.11
N LYS A 103 -3.33 -4.35 -4.45
CA LYS A 103 -3.96 -5.29 -3.53
C LYS A 103 -3.16 -6.58 -3.45
N LEU A 104 -2.80 -6.98 -2.24
CA LEU A 104 -2.19 -8.28 -1.97
C LEU A 104 -3.23 -9.23 -1.37
N GLN A 105 -3.36 -10.40 -1.97
CA GLN A 105 -4.15 -11.51 -1.44
C GLN A 105 -3.22 -12.67 -1.11
N CYS A 106 -3.48 -13.29 0.04
CA CYS A 106 -2.73 -14.45 0.50
C CYS A 106 -3.68 -15.62 0.67
N SER A 107 -3.25 -16.78 0.18
CA SER A 107 -3.99 -18.03 0.29
C SER A 107 -3.04 -19.17 0.62
N GLY A 108 -3.51 -20.10 1.44
CA GLY A 108 -2.70 -21.12 2.09
C GLY A 108 -3.24 -21.36 3.50
N GLU A 109 -2.91 -22.51 4.08
CA GLU A 109 -3.44 -22.90 5.39
C GLU A 109 -3.11 -21.85 6.46
N ASN A 110 -4.16 -21.23 7.00
CA ASN A 110 -4.10 -20.23 8.06
C ASN A 110 -3.12 -19.07 7.79
N SER A 111 -2.90 -18.70 6.53
CA SER A 111 -2.06 -17.55 6.18
C SER A 111 -2.86 -16.23 6.22
N SER A 112 -2.23 -15.14 6.67
CA SER A 112 -2.84 -13.80 6.66
C SER A 112 -1.94 -12.76 6.03
N CYS A 113 -2.53 -11.82 5.29
CA CYS A 113 -1.85 -10.64 4.78
C CYS A 113 -2.59 -9.38 5.21
N LYS A 114 -1.92 -8.54 6.00
CA LYS A 114 -2.47 -7.33 6.59
C LYS A 114 -1.85 -6.12 5.91
N ALA A 115 -2.67 -5.28 5.29
CA ALA A 115 -2.20 -4.03 4.70
C ALA A 115 -1.74 -3.05 5.80
N LEU A 116 -0.59 -2.43 5.57
CA LEU A 116 -0.02 -1.36 6.42
C LEU A 116 -0.04 0.01 5.73
N SER A 117 -0.43 0.06 4.45
CA SER A 117 -0.50 1.28 3.64
C SER A 117 -1.90 1.44 3.08
N THR A 118 -2.24 2.65 2.64
CA THR A 118 -3.47 2.88 1.87
C THR A 118 -3.42 2.06 0.59
N GLU A 119 -4.57 1.52 0.19
CA GLU A 119 -4.63 0.68 -1.02
C GLU A 119 -4.39 1.50 -2.29
N ARG A 120 -4.80 2.76 -2.32
CA ARG A 120 -4.65 3.68 -3.45
C ARG A 120 -3.64 4.80 -3.14
N GLN A 121 -2.77 5.08 -4.10
CA GLN A 121 -1.79 6.17 -4.05
C GLN A 121 -1.54 6.73 -5.47
N PRO A 122 -1.26 8.04 -5.61
CA PRO A 122 -1.06 8.66 -6.92
C PRO A 122 0.31 8.34 -7.51
N VAL A 123 0.34 7.98 -8.81
CA VAL A 123 1.56 7.91 -9.64
C VAL A 123 1.23 8.59 -10.97
N LEU A 124 1.27 9.92 -10.98
CA LEU A 124 0.73 10.74 -12.07
C LEU A 124 1.77 11.04 -13.14
N LYS A 125 3.06 11.05 -12.78
CA LYS A 125 4.19 11.39 -13.66
C LYS A 125 5.22 10.28 -13.67
N ARG A 126 6.07 10.28 -14.70
CA ARG A 126 7.21 9.36 -14.83
C ARG A 126 8.23 9.48 -13.70
N THR A 127 8.25 10.62 -13.01
CA THR A 127 9.11 10.91 -11.85
C THR A 127 8.53 10.44 -10.51
N ASP A 128 7.26 10.02 -10.51
CA ASP A 128 6.55 9.70 -9.27
C ASP A 128 6.80 8.25 -8.86
N GLN A 129 6.67 8.00 -7.57
CA GLN A 129 6.79 6.67 -6.98
C GLN A 129 5.85 6.54 -5.79
N ALA A 130 5.24 5.37 -5.64
CA ALA A 130 4.40 5.03 -4.51
C ALA A 130 4.77 3.65 -3.96
N THR A 131 4.55 3.46 -2.66
CA THR A 131 4.96 2.24 -1.94
C THR A 131 3.83 1.70 -1.08
N TRP A 132 3.57 0.41 -1.22
CA TRP A 132 2.60 -0.33 -0.43
C TRP A 132 3.31 -1.37 0.43
N ARG A 133 2.83 -1.52 1.66
CA ARG A 133 3.43 -2.41 2.66
C ARG A 133 2.38 -3.35 3.23
N TRP A 134 2.78 -4.61 3.43
CA TRP A 134 1.96 -5.62 4.09
C TRP A 134 2.77 -6.40 5.13
N GLU A 135 2.08 -6.88 6.15
CA GLU A 135 2.54 -7.96 7.01
C GLU A 135 2.01 -9.29 6.49
N VAL A 136 2.90 -10.23 6.22
CA VAL A 136 2.60 -11.57 5.72
C VAL A 136 2.94 -12.57 6.82
N SER A 137 1.94 -13.28 7.32
CA SER A 137 2.07 -14.21 8.45
C SER A 137 1.56 -15.60 8.08
N PRO A 138 2.42 -16.51 7.60
CA PRO A 138 2.05 -17.91 7.43
C PRO A 138 2.01 -18.60 8.79
N GLN A 139 0.88 -19.20 9.16
CA GLN A 139 0.74 -19.86 10.48
C GLN A 139 1.11 -21.35 10.45
N LYS A 140 1.10 -21.97 9.28
CA LYS A 140 1.44 -23.38 9.09
C LYS A 140 2.45 -23.56 7.99
N GLU A 141 3.21 -24.65 8.08
CA GLU A 141 4.07 -25.11 7.00
C GLU A 141 3.24 -25.49 5.76
N GLY A 142 3.87 -25.45 4.59
CA GLY A 142 3.23 -25.76 3.32
C GLY A 142 3.55 -24.75 2.24
N ARG A 143 2.55 -24.44 1.39
CA ARG A 143 2.71 -23.48 0.28
C ARG A 143 1.83 -22.27 0.49
N LEU A 144 2.46 -21.11 0.58
CA LEU A 144 1.81 -19.81 0.60
C LEU A 144 1.70 -19.28 -0.83
N LYS A 145 0.48 -18.99 -1.29
CA LYS A 145 0.22 -18.35 -2.57
C LYS A 145 -0.07 -16.87 -2.35
N LEU A 146 0.73 -16.04 -2.99
CA LEU A 146 0.58 -14.59 -3.03
C LEU A 146 0.01 -14.20 -4.38
N SER A 147 -1.00 -13.34 -4.38
CA SER A 147 -1.61 -12.79 -5.58
C SER A 147 -1.66 -11.28 -5.45
N LEU A 148 -0.86 -10.58 -6.25
CA LEU A 148 -0.76 -9.13 -6.27
C LEU A 148 -1.52 -8.59 -7.48
N ARG A 149 -2.49 -7.71 -7.25
CA ARG A 149 -3.27 -7.04 -8.30
C ARG A 149 -2.94 -5.55 -8.31
N VAL A 150 -2.75 -5.01 -9.51
CA VAL A 150 -2.50 -3.59 -9.75
C VAL A 150 -3.63 -3.04 -10.62
N THR A 151 -4.20 -1.91 -10.21
CA THR A 151 -5.33 -1.28 -10.88
C THR A 151 -5.08 0.22 -10.98
N ALA A 152 -5.24 0.80 -12.16
CA ALA A 152 -5.26 2.24 -12.36
C ALA A 152 -6.71 2.76 -12.29
N TYR A 153 -6.95 3.79 -11.49
CA TYR A 153 -8.25 4.42 -11.29
C TYR A 153 -8.29 5.81 -11.90
N PHE A 154 -9.50 6.23 -12.29
CA PHE A 154 -9.75 7.57 -12.74
C PHE A 154 -9.89 8.50 -11.54
N ARG A 155 -8.85 9.29 -11.26
CA ARG A 155 -8.82 10.21 -10.12
C ARG A 155 -9.16 9.44 -8.82
N ASP A 156 -9.83 10.11 -7.89
CA ASP A 156 -10.30 9.56 -6.62
C ASP A 156 -11.58 8.70 -6.71
N SER A 157 -12.06 8.39 -7.93
CA SER A 157 -13.25 7.59 -8.14
C SER A 157 -12.98 6.07 -8.11
N ASP A 158 -14.06 5.28 -8.08
CA ASP A 158 -14.00 3.82 -8.22
C ASP A 158 -13.96 3.35 -9.68
N SER A 159 -13.88 4.27 -10.63
CA SER A 159 -13.83 3.95 -12.05
C SER A 159 -12.46 3.42 -12.44
N VAL A 160 -12.42 2.14 -12.78
CA VAL A 160 -11.21 1.45 -13.23
C VAL A 160 -10.88 1.87 -14.66
N LEU A 161 -9.69 2.44 -14.85
CA LEU A 161 -9.14 2.71 -16.16
C LEU A 161 -8.60 1.42 -16.77
N VAL A 162 -7.76 0.71 -16.02
CA VAL A 162 -7.13 -0.56 -16.40
C VAL A 162 -6.87 -1.41 -15.15
N GLU A 163 -7.21 -2.69 -15.20
CA GLU A 163 -6.79 -3.70 -14.22
C GLU A 163 -5.78 -4.65 -14.85
N GLN A 164 -4.63 -4.81 -14.22
CA GLN A 164 -3.62 -5.76 -14.69
C GLN A 164 -3.86 -7.16 -14.13
N SER A 165 -3.58 -8.18 -14.95
CA SER A 165 -3.57 -9.57 -14.53
C SER A 165 -2.73 -9.74 -13.25
N PRO A 166 -3.24 -10.49 -12.25
CA PRO A 166 -2.56 -10.58 -10.97
C PRO A 166 -1.22 -11.32 -11.08
N PHE A 167 -0.18 -10.75 -10.49
CA PHE A 167 1.10 -11.41 -10.32
C PHE A 167 0.95 -12.49 -9.24
N ARG A 168 1.20 -13.73 -9.61
CA ARG A 168 1.06 -14.88 -8.72
C ARG A 168 2.42 -15.45 -8.36
N ARG A 169 2.67 -15.63 -7.07
CA ARG A 169 3.89 -16.29 -6.57
C ARG A 169 3.52 -17.34 -5.54
N THR A 170 4.21 -18.47 -5.58
CA THR A 170 4.10 -19.49 -4.54
C THR A 170 5.41 -19.53 -3.77
N VAL A 171 5.34 -19.42 -2.45
CA VAL A 171 6.49 -19.45 -1.55
C VAL A 171 6.35 -20.67 -0.63
N ARG A 172 7.47 -21.33 -0.33
CA ARG A 172 7.51 -22.46 0.59
C ARG A 172 7.56 -21.95 2.03
N VAL A 173 6.74 -22.53 2.89
CA VAL A 173 6.74 -22.32 4.34
C VAL A 173 7.21 -23.59 5.03
N VAL A 174 8.16 -23.47 5.94
CA VAL A 174 8.70 -24.57 6.74
C VAL A 174 8.35 -24.39 8.21
N ALA A 175 8.23 -25.50 8.94
CA ALA A 175 8.03 -25.46 10.39
C ALA A 175 9.22 -24.81 11.12
N VAL A 176 8.93 -24.15 12.23
CA VAL A 176 9.96 -23.77 13.22
C VAL A 176 10.16 -24.96 14.15
N PRO A 177 11.39 -25.48 14.34
CA PRO A 177 11.64 -26.59 15.25
C PRO A 177 11.20 -26.24 16.69
N GLU A 178 10.38 -27.12 17.30
CA GLU A 178 9.87 -26.96 18.66
C GLU A 178 10.98 -26.96 19.73
N ASP A 179 12.16 -27.52 19.44
CA ASP A 179 13.28 -27.62 20.37
C ASP A 179 14.03 -26.30 20.64
N SER A 180 13.53 -25.17 20.14
CA SER A 180 14.04 -23.82 20.48
C SER A 180 13.45 -23.26 21.79
N GLY A 181 13.30 -24.14 22.77
CA GLY A 181 12.90 -23.81 24.14
C GLY A 181 14.05 -23.17 24.91
N GLY A 182 14.27 -21.87 24.70
CA GLY A 182 15.24 -21.07 25.45
C GLY A 182 15.98 -20.10 24.55
N GLU A 183 16.07 -18.83 24.96
CA GLU A 183 16.83 -17.77 24.29
C GLU A 183 16.11 -17.11 23.09
N GLY A 184 14.92 -16.58 23.37
CA GLY A 184 14.41 -15.45 22.60
C GLY A 184 15.38 -14.27 22.69
N PHE A 185 15.67 -13.65 21.53
CA PHE A 185 16.35 -12.35 21.33
C PHE A 185 17.79 -12.28 20.75
N GLU A 186 18.40 -13.31 20.15
CA GLU A 186 19.71 -13.13 19.48
C GLU A 186 19.75 -13.15 17.93
N TRP A 187 18.70 -13.55 17.22
CA TRP A 187 18.80 -13.74 15.75
C TRP A 187 18.31 -12.57 14.87
N ILE A 188 17.95 -11.41 15.45
CA ILE A 188 17.64 -10.19 14.68
C ILE A 188 18.87 -9.73 13.86
N GLY A 189 20.09 -10.16 14.21
CA GLY A 189 21.31 -9.90 13.44
C GLY A 189 21.36 -10.58 12.06
N GLY A 190 20.63 -11.68 11.84
CA GLY A 190 20.70 -12.45 10.58
C GLY A 190 19.98 -11.82 9.39
N ILE A 191 19.06 -10.90 9.64
CA ILE A 191 18.30 -10.17 8.60
C ILE A 191 19.13 -8.96 8.08
N TRP A 192 20.12 -8.49 8.83
CA TRP A 192 20.94 -7.31 8.46
C TRP A 192 22.04 -7.59 7.44
N ASN A 193 22.47 -8.85 7.25
CA ASN A 193 23.46 -9.18 6.21
C ASN A 193 22.92 -9.03 4.77
N GLY A 194 21.60 -8.84 4.60
CA GLY A 194 21.00 -8.45 3.32
C GLY A 194 20.85 -6.94 3.11
N ILE A 195 21.11 -6.11 4.13
CA ILE A 195 20.89 -4.65 4.09
C ILE A 195 22.21 -3.87 3.86
N VAL A 196 23.38 -4.49 3.99
CA VAL A 196 24.67 -3.82 3.69
C VAL A 196 25.23 -4.26 2.33
N LYS A 197 24.51 -3.94 1.25
CA LYS A 197 25.08 -3.83 -0.11
C LYS A 197 24.59 -2.58 -0.85
N PHE A 198 24.39 -1.49 -0.11
CA PHE A 198 24.20 -0.14 -0.67
C PHE A 198 25.13 0.87 0.00
N ALA A 199 26.43 0.60 -0.08
CA ALA A 199 27.47 1.56 0.31
C ALA A 199 28.63 1.54 -0.70
N SER A 200 28.33 1.80 -1.96
CA SER A 200 29.29 2.33 -2.93
C SER A 200 28.53 2.77 -4.18
N GLU A 201 28.22 4.06 -4.24
CA GLU A 201 27.94 4.88 -5.43
C GLU A 201 26.80 5.86 -5.13
N LEU A 202 27.15 6.90 -4.37
CA LEU A 202 26.79 8.31 -4.53
C LEU A 202 27.12 8.98 -3.19
N GLY A 203 28.10 9.88 -3.23
CA GLY A 203 28.57 10.59 -2.06
C GLY A 203 27.56 11.61 -1.53
N ILE A 204 27.60 11.80 -0.21
CA ILE A 204 27.15 12.96 0.58
C ILE A 204 25.58 13.13 0.58
N ILE A 205 24.82 13.23 1.69
CA ILE A 205 25.00 13.85 3.01
C ILE A 205 24.12 13.14 4.08
N LEU A 206 24.66 13.10 5.31
CA LEU A 206 24.09 12.80 6.65
C LEU A 206 22.64 13.30 6.89
N SER A 207 21.77 12.68 7.70
CA SER A 207 21.90 12.54 9.16
C SER A 207 20.65 11.89 9.77
N VAL A 208 20.80 10.80 10.52
CA VAL A 208 20.00 10.59 11.74
C VAL A 208 20.95 10.03 12.80
N ILE A 209 21.23 10.90 13.76
CA ILE A 209 21.94 10.62 14.99
C ILE A 209 21.05 9.71 15.84
N VAL A 210 21.53 8.54 16.22
CA VAL A 210 21.07 7.85 17.43
C VAL A 210 22.25 7.79 18.39
N THR A 211 22.39 8.85 19.18
CA THR A 211 23.17 8.85 20.42
C THR A 211 22.33 8.22 21.52
N VAL A 212 22.74 7.06 22.03
CA VAL A 212 22.43 6.59 23.39
C VAL A 212 23.70 5.89 23.94
N PRO A 213 24.12 6.16 25.19
CA PRO A 213 25.51 6.01 25.63
C PRO A 213 25.82 4.62 26.20
N ALA A 214 26.99 4.08 25.87
CA ALA A 214 27.56 2.93 26.56
C ALA A 214 28.41 3.39 27.76
N ALA A 215 27.74 3.81 28.82
CA ALA A 215 28.27 3.62 30.17
C ALA A 215 27.82 2.24 30.63
N ILE A 216 28.65 1.55 31.41
CA ILE A 216 28.55 0.15 31.85
C ILE A 216 29.26 -0.82 30.89
N LEU A 217 30.55 -1.01 31.13
CA LEU A 217 31.15 -2.30 31.52
C LEU A 217 32.65 -2.09 31.77
N ALA A 218 32.99 -1.40 32.86
CA ALA A 218 34.31 -1.45 33.47
C ALA A 218 34.25 -2.30 34.74
N LEU A 219 34.05 -3.61 34.60
CA LEU A 219 34.18 -4.58 35.69
C LEU A 219 34.73 -5.91 35.17
N LYS A 220 36.03 -5.94 34.88
CA LYS A 220 36.91 -7.09 35.19
C LYS A 220 38.34 -6.80 34.75
N ALA A 221 39.21 -6.57 35.73
CA ALA A 221 40.56 -7.14 35.83
C ALA A 221 41.52 -6.23 36.62
N ARG A 222 41.39 -6.24 37.96
CA ARG A 222 42.48 -5.93 38.90
C ARG A 222 42.04 -6.41 40.27
N GLY A 223 42.74 -7.22 41.03
CA GLY A 223 43.94 -8.00 40.79
C GLY A 223 43.96 -9.03 41.92
N ARG A 224 44.23 -10.27 41.57
CA ARG A 224 44.58 -11.33 42.51
C ARG A 224 46.02 -11.02 42.94
N SER A 225 46.22 -10.47 44.13
CA SER A 225 47.52 -10.42 44.79
C SER A 225 47.37 -11.01 46.18
N SER A 226 47.93 -12.19 46.33
CA SER A 226 48.18 -12.83 47.60
C SER A 226 49.17 -12.01 48.41
N ALA A 227 48.82 -11.75 49.67
CA ALA A 227 49.70 -11.74 50.83
C ALA A 227 48.86 -12.26 52.00
#